data_AF-A0A0J6SB30-F1
#
_entry.id   AF-A0A0J6SB30-F1
#
_cell.length_a   1.000
_cell.length_b   1.000
_cell.length_c   1.000
_cell.angle_alpha   90.00
_cell.angle_beta   90.00
_cell.angle_gamma   90.00
#
_symmetry.space_group_name_H-M   'P 1'
#
loop_
_entity.id
_entity.type
_entity.pdbx_description
1 polymer ?
#
loop_
_entity_poly.entity_id
_entity_poly.type
_entity_poly.pdbx_seq_one_letter_code
_entity_poly.pdbx_strand_id
1 'polypeptide(L)' 'MSVARSARAPGPAPSAAARLVEALIFCAPAPLTEAEIAARLPPGTDVPGALAEIARFFAPRGVTLARVAGGYAF' A
#
# COMPACT_ATOMS: atom_id res chain seq x y z
N MET A 1 25.34 19.35 15.59
CA MET A 1 25.09 19.15 14.14
C MET A 1 23.77 18.44 13.99
N SER A 2 22.71 19.13 13.57
CA SER A 2 21.42 18.51 13.24
C SER A 2 21.28 18.56 11.72
N VAL A 3 21.31 17.40 11.07
CA VAL A 3 20.95 17.29 9.66
C VAL A 3 19.43 17.42 9.58
N ALA A 4 18.95 18.61 9.24
CA ALA A 4 17.56 18.80 8.87
C ALA A 4 17.26 17.86 7.68
N ARG A 5 16.47 16.82 7.92
CA ARG A 5 16.04 15.88 6.88
C ARG A 5 15.26 16.69 5.86
N SER A 6 15.84 16.94 4.68
CA SER A 6 15.14 17.61 3.60
C SER A 6 13.95 16.74 3.22
N ALA A 7 12.74 17.20 3.55
CA ALA A 7 11.50 16.52 3.22
C ALA A 7 11.36 16.56 1.69
N ARG A 8 11.74 15.46 1.04
CA ARG A 8 11.54 15.31 -0.40
C ARG A 8 10.05 15.50 -0.69
N ALA A 9 9.73 16.34 -1.67
CA ALA A 9 8.37 16.53 -2.14
C ALA A 9 7.75 15.15 -2.43
N PRO A 10 6.48 14.93 -2.04
CA PRO A 10 5.84 13.65 -2.26
C PRO A 10 5.96 13.31 -3.75
N GLY A 11 6.37 12.07 -4.05
CA GLY A 11 6.28 11.54 -5.41
C GLY A 11 4.84 11.65 -5.95
N PRO A 12 4.63 11.35 -7.23
CA PRO A 12 3.28 11.36 -7.81
C PRO A 12 2.30 10.60 -6.93
N ALA A 13 1.08 11.11 -6.84
CA ALA A 13 0.03 10.46 -6.07
C ALA A 13 -0.19 9.02 -6.59
N PRO A 14 -0.54 8.06 -5.71
CA PRO A 14 -0.77 6.70 -6.14
C PRO A 14 -1.91 6.60 -7.16
N SER A 15 -1.85 5.58 -8.01
CA SER A 15 -2.91 5.22 -8.94
C SER A 15 -4.26 5.00 -8.23
N ALA A 16 -5.36 5.07 -8.98
CA ALA A 16 -6.68 4.79 -8.43
C ALA A 16 -6.77 3.37 -7.83
N ALA A 17 -6.16 2.39 -8.50
CA ALA A 17 -6.07 1.02 -8.00
C ALA A 17 -5.28 0.93 -6.69
N ALA A 18 -4.12 1.58 -6.61
CA ALA A 18 -3.31 1.64 -5.40
C ALA A 18 -4.07 2.25 -4.21
N ARG A 19 -4.81 3.35 -4.42
CA ARG A 19 -5.64 3.96 -3.38
C ARG A 19 -6.78 3.06 -2.89
N LEU A 20 -7.38 2.28 -3.80
CA LEU A 20 -8.41 1.31 -3.40
C LEU A 20 -7.81 0.16 -2.57
N VAL A 21 -6.67 -0.40 -2.99
CA VAL A 21 -5.96 -1.44 -2.24
C VAL A 21 -5.53 -0.93 -0.86
N GLU A 22 -4.97 0.28 -0.80
CA GLU A 22 -4.64 0.95 0.45
C GLU A 22 -5.86 1.04 1.38
N ALA A 23 -6.98 1.57 0.89
CA ALA A 23 -8.19 1.72 1.69
C ALA A 23 -8.72 0.37 2.21
N LEU A 24 -8.65 -0.69 1.38
CA LEU A 24 -9.07 -2.03 1.78
C LEU A 24 -8.21 -2.56 2.94
N ILE A 25 -6.88 -2.46 2.81
CA ILE A 25 -5.94 -2.99 3.82
C ILE A 25 -5.99 -2.14 5.09
N PHE A 26 -6.06 -0.82 4.96
CA PHE A 26 -6.12 0.11 6.08
C PHE A 26 -7.39 -0.08 6.93
N CYS A 27 -8.53 -0.39 6.29
CA CYS A 27 -9.79 -0.62 6.99
C CYS A 27 -9.97 -2.07 7.46
N ALA A 28 -9.09 -3.00 7.09
CA ALA A 28 -9.27 -4.41 7.40
C ALA A 28 -8.97 -4.71 8.88
N PRO A 29 -9.80 -5.51 9.57
CA PRO A 29 -9.54 -5.91 10.96
C PRO A 29 -8.46 -7.00 11.07
N ALA A 30 -8.03 -7.57 9.94
CA ALA A 30 -7.02 -8.63 9.85
C ALA A 30 -6.27 -8.52 8.51
N PRO A 31 -5.07 -9.12 8.39
CA PRO A 31 -4.31 -9.12 7.14
C PRO A 31 -5.11 -9.73 5.99
N LEU A 32 -5.16 -9.06 4.83
CA LEU A 32 -5.89 -9.53 3.65
C LEU A 32 -4.98 -10.24 2.66
N THR A 33 -5.41 -11.40 2.18
CA THR A 33 -4.74 -12.09 1.07
C THR A 33 -4.94 -11.34 -0.25
N GLU A 34 -4.08 -11.58 -1.25
CA GLU A 34 -4.24 -11.00 -2.59
C GLU A 34 -5.57 -11.38 -3.22
N ALA A 35 -6.05 -12.60 -2.99
CA ALA A 35 -7.34 -13.08 -3.49
C ALA A 35 -8.51 -12.31 -2.87
N GLU A 36 -8.46 -12.05 -1.56
CA GLU A 36 -9.46 -11.23 -0.86
C GLU A 36 -9.46 -9.79 -1.36
N ILE A 37 -8.28 -9.21 -1.61
CA ILE A 37 -8.15 -7.87 -2.18
C ILE A 37 -8.75 -7.86 -3.59
N ALA A 38 -8.36 -8.80 -4.46
CA ALA A 38 -8.84 -8.91 -5.83
C ALA A 38 -10.37 -9.04 -5.92
N ALA A 39 -10.99 -9.81 -5.03
CA ALA A 39 -12.43 -10.01 -4.99
C ALA A 39 -13.25 -8.73 -4.71
N ARG A 40 -12.60 -7.67 -4.22
CA ARG A 40 -13.23 -6.38 -3.86
C ARG A 40 -12.91 -5.26 -4.86
N LEU A 41 -12.23 -5.59 -5.96
CA LEU A 41 -11.76 -4.63 -6.96
C LEU A 41 -12.40 -4.89 -8.32
N PRO A 42 -12.38 -3.90 -9.25
CA PRO A 42 -12.78 -4.12 -10.63
C PRO A 42 -12.03 -5.29 -11.28
N PRO A 43 -12.68 -6.09 -12.15
CA PRO A 43 -12.02 -7.15 -12.89
C PRO A 43 -10.80 -6.65 -13.68
N GLY A 44 -9.71 -7.43 -13.66
CA GLY A 44 -8.48 -7.08 -14.36
C GLY A 44 -7.58 -6.06 -13.65
N THR A 45 -7.92 -5.67 -12.41
CA THR A 45 -7.01 -4.83 -11.60
C THR A 45 -5.71 -5.58 -11.29
N ASP A 46 -4.57 -4.94 -11.55
CA ASP A 46 -3.25 -5.44 -11.18
C ASP A 46 -3.00 -5.25 -9.68
N VAL A 47 -3.46 -6.21 -8.88
CA VAL A 47 -3.29 -6.22 -7.42
C VAL A 47 -1.80 -6.26 -7.01
N PRO A 48 -0.94 -7.13 -7.59
CA PRO A 48 0.49 -7.12 -7.28
C PRO A 48 1.16 -5.76 -7.56
N GLY A 49 0.83 -5.14 -8.70
CA GLY A 49 1.34 -3.81 -9.04
C GLY A 49 0.90 -2.73 -8.06
N ALA A 50 -0.37 -2.73 -7.67
CA ALA A 50 -0.92 -1.80 -6.69
C ALA A 50 -0.29 -1.97 -5.29
N LEU A 51 -0.08 -3.21 -4.83
CA LEU A 51 0.63 -3.51 -3.57
C LEU A 51 2.07 -3.00 -3.59
N ALA A 52 2.79 -3.22 -4.69
CA ALA A 52 4.16 -2.74 -4.86
C ALA A 52 4.22 -1.19 -4.90
N GLU A 53 3.22 -0.55 -5.50
CA GLU A 53 3.11 0.90 -5.58
C GLU A 53 2.93 1.52 -4.18
N ILE A 54 1.95 1.04 -3.40
CA ILE A 54 1.71 1.58 -2.04
C ILE A 54 2.87 1.28 -1.11
N ALA A 55 3.52 0.11 -1.22
CA ALA A 55 4.71 -0.20 -0.41
C ALA A 55 5.85 0.80 -0.66
N ARG A 56 6.13 1.12 -1.93
CA ARG A 56 7.14 2.13 -2.31
C ARG A 56 6.73 3.54 -1.89
N PHE A 57 5.44 3.85 -1.99
CA PHE A 57 4.92 5.15 -1.58
C PHE A 57 5.06 5.37 -0.07
N PHE A 58 4.74 4.36 0.75
CA PHE A 58 4.77 4.50 2.21
C PHE A 58 6.15 4.30 2.85
N ALA A 59 7.05 3.52 2.24
CA ALA A 59 8.40 3.28 2.76
C ALA A 59 9.18 4.53 3.22
N PRO A 60 9.30 5.62 2.43
CA PRO A 60 10.03 6.81 2.88
C PRO A 60 9.33 7.59 4.01
N ARG A 61 8.05 7.28 4.27
CA ARG A 61 7.21 7.90 5.30
C ARG A 61 7.21 7.11 6.62
N GLY A 62 7.97 6.02 6.70
CA GLY A 62 8.07 5.18 7.90
C GLY A 62 6.88 4.24 8.09
N VAL A 63 6.02 4.09 7.08
CA VAL A 63 4.91 3.13 7.07
C VAL A 63 5.32 1.95 6.20
N THR A 64 5.13 0.72 6.71
CA THR A 64 5.56 -0.51 6.03
C THR A 64 4.36 -1.38 5.74
N LEU A 65 4.17 -1.73 4.47
CA LEU A 65 3.23 -2.79 4.11
C LEU A 65 3.90 -4.14 4.41
N ALA A 66 3.43 -4.83 5.44
CA ALA A 66 3.97 -6.11 5.88
C ALA A 66 3.13 -7.28 5.36
N ARG A 67 3.80 -8.39 5.04
CA ARG A 67 3.14 -9.66 4.72
C ARG A 67 3.20 -10.57 5.95
N VAL A 68 2.06 -10.80 6.59
CA VAL A 68 1.93 -11.53 7.85
C VAL A 68 0.74 -12.47 7.78
N ALA A 69 0.88 -13.68 8.35
CA ALA A 69 -0.16 -14.72 8.31
C ALA A 69 -0.73 -15.00 6.89
N GLY A 70 0.07 -14.81 5.84
CA GLY A 70 -0.34 -15.00 4.45
C GLY A 70 -1.08 -13.82 3.80
N GLY A 71 -1.38 -12.76 4.56
CA GLY A 71 -2.03 -11.54 4.07
C GLY A 71 -1.16 -10.29 4.22
N TYR A 72 -1.72 -9.15 3.83
CA TYR A 72 -1.10 -7.83 3.88
C TYR A 72 -1.76 -6.95 4.94
N ALA A 73 -0.94 -6.22 5.70
CA ALA A 73 -1.35 -5.25 6.72
C ALA A 73 -0.37 -4.07 6.75
N PHE A 74 -0.84 -2.91 7.26
CA PHE A 74 -0.01 -1.76 7.60
C PHE A 74 0.44 -1.80 9.06
#